data_AF-A0A973LNZ6-F1
#
_entry.id   AF-A0A973LNZ6-F1
#
_cell.length_a   1.000
_cell.length_b   1.000
_cell.length_c   1.000
_cell.angle_alpha   90.00
_cell.angle_beta   90.00
_cell.angle_gamma   90.00
#
_symmetry.space_group_name_H-M   'P 1'
#
loop_
_entity.id
_entity.type
_entity.pdbx_description
1 polymer ?
#
loop_
_entity_poly.entity_id
_entity_poly.type
_entity_poly.pdbx_seq_one_letter_code
_entity_poly.pdbx_strand_id
1 'polypeptide(L)'
;MDTHWGTMRRRYTRAAARAQAMTALSTAGYEVWSDPAGDEYFVLGGNDQVNVTIVIVPEGDDECFLAVIANSSNGTAESARNRVRSLIPDLAAPAPMPHLP
;
A
#
# COMPACT_ATOMS: atom_id res chain seq x y z
N MET A 1 9.07 -7.92 -19.72
CA MET A 1 8.19 -7.91 -18.55
C MET A 1 9.06 -8.13 -17.32
N ASP A 2 8.96 -7.24 -16.34
CA ASP A 2 9.73 -7.24 -15.10
C ASP A 2 8.78 -7.15 -13.89
N THR A 3 9.22 -7.71 -12.77
CA THR A 3 8.43 -7.76 -11.53
C THR A 3 9.30 -7.35 -10.36
N HIS A 4 8.81 -6.44 -9.53
CA HIS A 4 9.47 -6.03 -8.31
C HIS A 4 8.48 -6.00 -7.16
N TRP A 5 8.92 -6.41 -5.98
CA TRP A 5 8.12 -6.32 -4.77
C TRP A 5 8.89 -5.67 -3.63
N GLY A 6 8.16 -5.21 -2.63
CA GLY A 6 8.73 -4.73 -1.38
C GLY A 6 7.67 -4.73 -0.30
N THR A 7 8.11 -4.89 0.93
CA THR A 7 7.21 -4.99 2.07
C THR A 7 7.44 -3.84 3.05
N MET A 8 6.46 -3.60 3.91
CA MET A 8 6.55 -2.64 5.01
C MET A 8 5.51 -2.96 6.07
N ARG A 9 5.87 -2.71 7.33
CA ARG A 9 4.90 -2.68 8.43
C ARG A 9 4.36 -1.28 8.62
N ARG A 10 3.10 -1.19 8.99
CA ARG A 10 2.42 0.07 9.28
C ARG A 10 1.46 -0.11 10.43
N ARG A 11 1.40 0.90 11.29
CA ARG A 11 0.41 0.95 12.34
C ARG A 11 -0.94 1.39 11.77
N TYR A 12 -1.67 0.45 11.18
CA TYR A 12 -2.98 0.65 10.59
C TYR A 12 -3.94 -0.45 11.01
N THR A 13 -5.19 -0.08 11.23
CA THR A 13 -6.31 -1.03 11.10
C THR A 13 -6.40 -1.50 9.65
N ARG A 14 -6.99 -2.67 9.41
CA ARG A 14 -7.21 -3.18 8.04
C ARG A 14 -7.89 -2.16 7.11
N ALA A 15 -8.94 -1.49 7.61
CA ALA A 15 -9.66 -0.48 6.85
C ALA A 15 -8.79 0.75 6.54
N ALA A 16 -7.97 1.21 7.49
CA ALA A 16 -7.04 2.32 7.26
C ALA A 16 -5.95 1.94 6.26
N ALA A 17 -5.39 0.73 6.35
CA ALA A 17 -4.41 0.21 5.40
C ALA A 17 -4.96 0.20 3.96
N ARG A 18 -6.21 -0.26 3.79
CA ARG A 18 -6.90 -0.27 2.50
C ARG A 18 -7.10 1.13 1.95
N ALA A 19 -7.59 2.06 2.77
CA ALA A 19 -7.78 3.45 2.35
C ALA A 19 -6.46 4.08 1.90
N GLN A 20 -5.38 3.90 2.67
CA GLN A 20 -4.06 4.42 2.32
C GLN A 20 -3.48 3.78 1.05
N ALA A 21 -3.69 2.48 0.85
CA ALA A 21 -3.29 1.79 -0.38
C ALA A 21 -3.99 2.37 -1.62
N MET A 22 -5.31 2.61 -1.55
CA MET A 22 -6.05 3.27 -2.62
C MET A 22 -5.54 4.69 -2.89
N THR A 23 -5.36 5.49 -1.83
CA THR A 23 -4.82 6.86 -1.94
C THR A 23 -3.43 6.88 -2.56
N ALA A 24 -2.55 5.95 -2.18
CA ALA A 24 -1.20 5.88 -2.71
C ALA A 24 -1.19 5.53 -4.21
N LEU A 25 -2.03 4.59 -4.66
CA LEU A 25 -2.17 4.27 -6.08
C LEU A 25 -2.70 5.46 -6.89
N SER A 26 -3.79 6.10 -6.44
CA SER A 26 -4.34 7.28 -7.12
C SER A 26 -3.34 8.45 -7.15
N THR A 27 -2.60 8.67 -6.05
CA THR A 27 -1.58 9.74 -5.96
C THR A 27 -0.35 9.43 -6.82
N ALA A 28 -0.05 8.14 -7.05
CA ALA A 28 0.95 7.71 -8.01
C ALA A 28 0.48 7.85 -9.48
N GLY A 29 -0.77 8.26 -9.72
CA GLY A 29 -1.34 8.45 -11.06
C GLY A 29 -1.89 7.17 -11.68
N TYR A 30 -2.13 6.13 -10.88
CA TYR A 30 -2.69 4.86 -11.35
C TYR A 30 -4.21 4.84 -11.20
N GLU A 31 -4.87 4.21 -12.17
CA GLU A 31 -6.27 3.85 -12.03
C GLU A 31 -6.38 2.78 -10.94
N VAL A 32 -7.35 2.92 -10.03
CA VAL A 32 -7.58 1.94 -8.96
C VAL A 32 -8.67 0.98 -9.40
N TRP A 33 -8.28 -0.25 -9.67
CA TRP A 33 -9.18 -1.35 -10.02
C TRP A 33 -9.54 -2.13 -8.75
N SER A 34 -10.17 -1.47 -7.78
CA SER A 34 -10.63 -2.20 -6.59
C SER A 34 -11.79 -3.11 -6.95
N ASP A 35 -11.75 -4.37 -6.50
CA ASP A 35 -12.88 -5.29 -6.66
C ASP A 35 -14.12 -4.75 -5.90
N PRO A 36 -15.27 -4.56 -6.56
CA PRO A 36 -16.53 -4.24 -5.88
C PRO A 36 -17.03 -5.36 -4.94
N ALA A 37 -16.45 -6.57 -4.98
CA ALA A 37 -16.81 -7.68 -4.10
C ALA A 37 -16.28 -7.56 -2.65
N GLY A 38 -15.53 -6.50 -2.32
CA GLY A 38 -15.26 -6.15 -0.91
C GLY A 38 -14.10 -6.88 -0.26
N ASP A 39 -13.16 -7.45 -1.03
CA ASP A 39 -11.95 -8.02 -0.43
C ASP A 39 -11.06 -6.92 0.17
N GLU A 40 -11.08 -6.83 1.50
CA GLU A 40 -10.34 -5.83 2.28
C GLU A 40 -8.83 -6.10 2.37
N TYR A 41 -8.37 -7.18 1.73
CA TYR A 41 -7.01 -7.72 1.85
C TYR A 41 -6.10 -7.34 0.69
N PHE A 42 -6.61 -6.72 -0.38
CA PHE A 42 -5.75 -6.21 -1.43
C PHE A 42 -6.37 -5.02 -2.16
N VAL A 43 -5.51 -4.23 -2.80
CA VAL A 43 -5.89 -3.17 -3.73
C VAL A 43 -5.07 -3.33 -5.00
N LEU A 44 -5.75 -3.29 -6.14
CA LEU A 44 -5.14 -3.33 -7.46
C LEU A 44 -5.23 -1.95 -8.10
N GLY A 45 -4.21 -1.58 -8.83
CA GLY A 45 -4.25 -0.43 -9.71
C GLY A 45 -3.13 -0.47 -10.74
N GLY A 46 -3.18 0.44 -11.70
CA GLY A 46 -2.16 0.49 -12.72
C GLY A 46 -2.54 1.37 -13.91
N ASN A 47 -1.90 1.06 -15.03
CA ASN A 47 -2.15 1.59 -16.36
C ASN A 47 -1.68 0.56 -17.41
N ASP A 48 -1.69 0.93 -18.69
CA ASP A 48 -1.31 0.05 -19.82
C ASP A 48 0.11 -0.53 -19.74
N GLN A 49 1.00 0.05 -18.92
CA GLN A 49 2.41 -0.33 -18.84
C GLN A 49 2.80 -0.98 -17.52
N VAL A 50 2.05 -0.72 -16.44
CA VAL A 50 2.36 -1.16 -15.08
C VAL A 50 1.10 -1.55 -14.33
N ASN A 51 1.14 -2.73 -13.71
CA ASN A 51 0.16 -3.18 -12.73
C ASN A 51 0.80 -3.19 -11.34
N VAL A 52 0.13 -2.63 -10.34
CA VAL A 52 0.54 -2.63 -8.94
C VAL A 52 -0.54 -3.29 -8.09
N THR A 53 -0.13 -4.25 -7.28
CA THR A 53 -0.95 -4.91 -6.27
C THR A 53 -0.39 -4.57 -4.89
N ILE A 54 -1.26 -4.11 -3.98
CA ILE A 54 -0.92 -3.92 -2.58
C ILE A 54 -1.70 -4.96 -1.78
N VAL A 55 -1.01 -5.92 -1.17
CA VAL A 55 -1.60 -6.92 -0.27
C VAL A 55 -1.52 -6.40 1.16
N ILE A 56 -2.60 -6.56 1.91
CA ILE A 56 -2.79 -6.11 3.28
C ILE A 56 -2.94 -7.35 4.16
N VAL A 57 -2.00 -7.55 5.07
CA VAL A 57 -1.98 -8.66 6.03
C VAL A 57 -2.08 -8.08 7.44
N PRO A 58 -3.23 -8.20 8.12
CA PRO A 58 -3.35 -7.78 9.52
C PRO A 58 -2.44 -8.63 10.42
N GLU A 59 -1.57 -7.99 11.20
CA GLU A 59 -0.73 -8.62 12.24
C GLU A 59 -1.26 -8.34 13.66
N GLY A 60 -2.36 -7.59 13.78
CA GLY A 60 -3.06 -7.27 15.03
C GLY A 60 -4.23 -6.31 14.77
N ASP A 61 -4.77 -5.68 15.83
CA ASP A 61 -5.88 -4.73 15.73
C ASP A 61 -5.49 -3.44 14.98
N ASP A 62 -4.27 -2.97 15.21
CA ASP A 62 -3.73 -1.71 14.66
C ASP A 62 -2.40 -1.89 13.92
N GLU A 63 -2.06 -3.11 13.49
CA GLU A 63 -0.83 -3.38 12.75
C GLU A 63 -1.12 -4.16 11.48
N CYS A 64 -0.59 -3.68 10.36
CA CYS A 64 -0.67 -4.36 9.08
C CYS A 64 0.72 -4.49 8.45
N PHE A 65 1.02 -5.67 7.96
CA PHE A 65 2.08 -5.91 7.00
C PHE A 65 1.54 -5.70 5.59
N LEU A 66 2.22 -4.85 4.82
CA LEU A 66 1.87 -4.53 3.45
C LEU A 66 2.92 -5.09 2.50
N ALA A 67 2.48 -5.77 1.44
CA ALA A 67 3.32 -6.16 0.32
C ALA A 67 2.90 -5.39 -0.93
N VAL A 68 3.81 -4.57 -1.48
CA VAL A 68 3.60 -3.84 -2.73
C VAL A 68 4.34 -4.58 -3.83
N ILE A 69 3.60 -5.05 -4.82
CA ILE A 69 4.07 -5.84 -5.95
C ILE A 69 3.77 -5.03 -7.21
N ALA A 70 4.76 -4.79 -8.06
CA ALA A 70 4.59 -4.14 -9.35
C ALA A 70 5.06 -5.08 -10.46
N ASN A 71 4.31 -5.12 -11.55
CA ASN A 71 4.63 -5.82 -12.79
C ASN A 71 4.60 -4.81 -13.92
N SER A 72 5.59 -4.83 -14.80
CA SER A 72 5.69 -3.87 -15.90
C SER A 72 6.06 -4.55 -17.20
N SER A 73 5.60 -3.99 -18.32
CA SER A 73 6.01 -4.41 -19.66
C SER A 73 7.25 -3.67 -20.17
N ASN A 74 7.66 -2.56 -19.52
CA ASN A 74 8.67 -1.63 -20.03
C ASN A 74 9.84 -1.35 -19.07
N GLY A 75 10.07 -2.18 -18.04
CA GLY A 75 11.23 -2.03 -17.15
C GLY A 75 11.02 -1.04 -16.00
N THR A 76 9.78 -0.62 -15.73
CA THR A 76 9.48 0.42 -14.72
C THR A 76 8.88 -0.12 -13.43
N ALA A 77 8.79 -1.45 -13.25
CA ALA A 77 8.14 -2.02 -12.07
C ALA A 77 8.84 -1.63 -10.77
N GLU A 78 10.18 -1.55 -10.75
CA GLU A 78 10.90 -1.09 -9.56
C GLU A 78 10.51 0.33 -9.15
N SER A 79 10.56 1.27 -10.11
CA SER A 79 10.23 2.68 -9.90
C SER A 79 8.79 2.84 -9.43
N ALA A 80 7.85 2.10 -10.03
CA ALA A 80 6.45 2.08 -9.63
C ALA A 80 6.27 1.58 -8.19
N ARG A 81 6.88 0.44 -7.85
CA ARG A 81 6.87 -0.12 -6.49
C ARG A 81 7.46 0.85 -5.47
N ASN A 82 8.58 1.48 -5.77
CA ASN A 82 9.23 2.46 -4.88
C ASN A 82 8.37 3.72 -4.69
N ARG A 83 7.75 4.21 -5.77
CA ARG A 83 6.85 5.36 -5.75
C ARG A 83 5.62 5.10 -4.89
N VAL A 84 4.96 3.96 -5.06
CA VAL A 84 3.77 3.61 -4.26
C VAL A 84 4.13 3.44 -2.79
N ARG A 85 5.26 2.78 -2.48
CA ARG A 85 5.70 2.59 -1.09
C ARG A 85 6.01 3.90 -0.37
N SER A 86 6.59 4.88 -1.06
CA SER A 86 6.91 6.17 -0.44
C SER A 86 5.67 7.04 -0.16
N LEU A 87 4.54 6.73 -0.81
CA LEU A 87 3.26 7.41 -0.61
C LEU A 87 2.40 6.79 0.49
N ILE A 88 2.82 5.67 1.09
CA ILE A 88 2.14 5.05 2.24
C ILE A 88 2.92 5.45 3.50
N PRO A 89 2.50 6.54 4.18
CA PRO A 89 3.20 7.01 5.38
C PRO A 89 3.06 5.98 6.49
N ASP A 90 3.86 6.13 7.55
CA ASP A 90 3.54 5.49 8.82
C ASP A 90 2.63 6.44 9.62
N LEU A 91 1.62 5.91 10.31
CA LEU A 91 0.99 6.74 11.35
C LEU A 91 2.04 6.89 12.43
N ALA A 92 2.54 8.10 12.62
CA ALA A 92 3.42 8.41 13.72
C ALA A 92 2.84 7.77 14.99
N ALA A 93 3.68 7.06 15.74
CA ALA A 93 3.29 6.55 17.04
C ALA A 93 2.60 7.69 17.82
N PRO A 94 1.48 7.42 18.54
CA PRO A 94 0.87 8.43 19.37
C PRO A 94 1.96 9.05 20.23
N ALA A 95 1.98 10.39 20.28
CA ALA A 95 2.94 11.12 21.09
C ALA A 95 2.97 10.48 22.49
N PRO A 96 4.17 10.25 23.08
CA PRO A 96 4.24 9.67 24.42
C PRO A 96 3.31 10.47 25.33
N MET A 97 2.35 9.78 25.97
CA MET A 97 1.43 10.46 26.88
C MET A 97 2.28 11.21 27.91
N PRO A 98 2.01 12.50 28.17
CA PRO A 98 2.73 13.22 29.20
C PRO A 98 2.56 12.44 30.49
N HIS A 99 3.68 12.01 31.08
CA HIS A 99 3.69 11.47 32.43
C HIS A 99 3.08 12.55 33.33
N LEU A 100 1.87 12.31 33.84
CA LEU A 100 1.29 13.17 34.85
C LEU A 100 2.21 13.11 36.08
N PRO A 101 2.66 14.26 36.61
CA PRO A 101 3.52 14.30 37.80
C PRO A 101 2.81 13.82 39.06
#